data_AF-A0A949TLD2-F1
#
_entry.id   AF-A0A949TLD2-F1
#
_cell.length_a   1.000
_cell.length_b   1.000
_cell.length_c   1.000
_cell.angle_alpha   90.00
_cell.angle_beta   90.00
_cell.angle_gamma   90.00
#
_symmetry.space_group_name_H-M   'P 1'
#
loop_
_entity.id
_entity.type
_entity.pdbx_description
1 polymer ?
#
loop_
_entity_poly.entity_id
_entity_poly.type
_entity_poly.pdbx_seq_one_letter_code
_entity_poly.pdbx_strand_id
1 'polypeptide(L)'
;MAKKKDSWWLFSEIRKSLKHGKKRGAEINSYMEKQGWVIRRWEGLVLKYHLAPNFTPSREHVNQAVLSAIKIKVLLPMLEE
;
A
#
# COMPACT_ATOMS: atom_id res chain seq x y z
N MET A 1 -9.71 14.96 -24.55
CA MET A 1 -9.64 13.66 -23.84
C MET A 1 -8.30 13.58 -23.11
N ALA A 2 -8.29 13.64 -21.78
CA ALA A 2 -7.04 13.55 -21.02
C ALA A 2 -6.46 12.13 -21.16
N LYS A 3 -5.23 12.01 -21.66
CA LYS A 3 -4.45 10.76 -21.65
C LYS A 3 -4.40 10.28 -20.20
N LYS A 4 -5.09 9.19 -19.88
CA LYS A 4 -4.97 8.53 -18.56
C LYS A 4 -3.49 8.16 -18.43
N LYS A 5 -2.73 8.91 -17.63
CA LYS A 5 -1.39 8.51 -17.21
C LYS A 5 -1.54 7.12 -16.61
N ASP A 6 -0.85 6.13 -17.17
CA ASP A 6 -0.63 4.84 -16.54
C ASP A 6 -0.09 5.09 -15.13
N SER A 7 -0.99 5.02 -14.14
CA SER A 7 -0.74 5.47 -12.77
C SER A 7 -0.16 4.33 -11.96
N TRP A 8 0.86 3.68 -12.51
CA TRP A 8 1.58 2.59 -11.84
C TRP A 8 2.73 3.20 -11.03
N TRP A 9 2.71 3.00 -9.71
CA TRP A 9 3.71 3.52 -8.78
C TRP A 9 4.65 2.42 -8.32
N LEU A 10 5.92 2.77 -8.16
CA LEU A 10 6.89 1.87 -7.55
C LEU A 10 6.64 1.76 -6.05
N PHE A 11 6.90 0.57 -5.48
CA PHE A 11 6.93 0.39 -4.03
C PHE A 11 7.79 1.45 -3.32
N SER A 12 8.94 1.80 -3.92
CA SER A 12 9.88 2.79 -3.41
C SER A 12 9.31 4.21 -3.37
N GLU A 13 8.43 4.58 -4.30
CA GLU A 13 7.78 5.89 -4.36
C GLU A 13 6.70 6.01 -3.28
N ILE A 14 5.85 4.98 -3.15
CA ILE A 14 4.83 4.92 -2.10
C ILE A 14 5.49 5.01 -0.72
N ARG A 15 6.59 4.27 -0.52
CA ARG A 15 7.36 4.31 0.72
C ARG A 15 7.90 5.72 1.03
N LYS A 16 8.47 6.42 0.04
CA LYS A 16 9.01 7.78 0.23
C LYS A 16 7.91 8.75 0.67
N SER A 17 6.73 8.67 0.07
CA SER A 17 5.58 9.52 0.39
C SER A 17 5.03 9.29 1.80
N LEU A 18 5.09 8.05 2.30
CA LEU A 18 4.58 7.70 3.63
C LEU A 18 5.50 8.11 4.79
N LYS A 19 6.71 8.64 4.54
CA LYS A 19 7.74 8.97 5.56
C LYS A 19 7.96 7.85 6.60
N HIS A 20 7.67 6.60 6.23
CA HIS A 20 7.70 5.44 7.12
C HIS A 20 8.85 4.49 6.74
N GLY A 21 9.34 3.72 7.72
CA GLY A 21 10.41 2.74 7.52
C GLY A 21 10.02 1.61 6.55
N LYS A 22 11.03 0.87 6.03
CA LYS A 22 10.87 -0.17 4.99
C LYS A 22 9.81 -1.23 5.35
N LYS A 23 9.81 -1.70 6.60
CA LYS A 23 8.87 -2.70 7.13
C LYS A 23 7.42 -2.18 7.11
N ARG A 24 7.22 -0.96 7.61
CA ARG A 24 5.89 -0.34 7.73
C ARG A 24 5.25 0.01 6.39
N GLY A 25 6.04 0.41 5.39
CA GLY A 25 5.52 0.60 4.03
C GLY A 25 5.05 -0.70 3.37
N ALA A 26 5.71 -1.83 3.67
CA ALA A 26 5.28 -3.14 3.18
C ALA A 26 3.97 -3.60 3.84
N GLU A 27 3.81 -3.36 5.14
CA GLU A 27 2.58 -3.68 5.88
C GLU A 27 1.38 -2.88 5.37
N ILE A 28 1.56 -1.57 5.14
CA ILE A 28 0.55 -0.69 4.54
C ILE A 28 0.13 -1.22 3.16
N ASN A 29 1.09 -1.53 2.29
CA ASN A 29 0.78 -2.01 0.94
C ASN A 29 0.13 -3.39 0.94
N SER A 30 0.57 -4.30 1.81
CA SER A 30 -0.05 -5.62 1.99
C SER A 30 -1.50 -5.48 2.47
N TYR A 31 -1.77 -4.56 3.38
CA TYR A 31 -3.14 -4.26 3.81
C TYR A 31 -3.99 -3.70 2.67
N MET A 32 -3.50 -2.71 1.93
CA MET A 32 -4.22 -2.13 0.80
C MET A 32 -4.52 -3.17 -0.29
N GLU A 33 -3.61 -4.12 -0.52
CA GLU A 33 -3.80 -5.25 -1.44
C GLU A 33 -4.90 -6.20 -0.92
N LYS A 34 -4.86 -6.57 0.36
CA LYS A 34 -5.89 -7.43 0.99
C LYS A 34 -7.28 -6.82 0.96
N GLN A 35 -7.38 -5.49 1.06
CA GLN A 35 -8.66 -4.77 0.95
C GLN A 35 -9.13 -4.58 -0.50
N GLY A 36 -8.32 -4.98 -1.49
CA GLY A 36 -8.64 -4.79 -2.91
C GLY A 36 -8.57 -3.33 -3.36
N TRP A 37 -7.86 -2.47 -2.62
CA TRP A 37 -7.72 -1.04 -2.93
C TRP A 37 -6.62 -0.79 -3.97
N VAL A 38 -5.62 -1.65 -3.98
CA VAL A 38 -4.54 -1.63 -4.96
C VAL A 38 -4.35 -3.00 -5.58
N ILE A 39 -3.94 -2.99 -6.83
CA ILE A 39 -3.45 -4.17 -7.54
C ILE A 39 -1.94 -4.04 -7.70
N ARG A 40 -1.23 -5.17 -7.67
CA ARG A 40 0.21 -5.22 -7.94
C ARG A 40 0.48 -5.93 -9.25
N ARG A 41 1.57 -5.54 -9.91
CA ARG A 41 2.11 -6.21 -11.08
C ARG A 41 3.62 -6.27 -10.96
N TRP A 42 4.20 -7.41 -11.35
CA TRP A 42 5.62 -7.54 -11.59
C TRP A 42 5.95 -7.04 -12.99
N GLU A 43 6.89 -6.11 -13.09
CA GLU A 43 7.50 -5.68 -14.35
C GLU A 43 9.00 -5.96 -14.27
N GLY A 44 9.41 -7.10 -14.82
CA GLY A 44 10.75 -7.65 -14.59
C GLY A 44 10.98 -7.95 -13.11
N LEU A 45 12.03 -7.34 -12.53
CA LEU A 45 12.38 -7.47 -11.10
C LEU A 45 11.73 -6.42 -10.20
N VAL A 46 10.85 -5.58 -10.75
CA VAL A 46 10.30 -4.42 -10.07
C VAL A 46 8.82 -4.64 -9.78
N LEU A 47 8.43 -4.44 -8.52
CA LEU A 47 7.04 -4.49 -8.12
C LEU A 47 6.38 -3.12 -8.23
N LYS A 48 5.36 -3.04 -9.09
CA LYS A 48 4.53 -1.85 -9.32
C LYS A 48 3.14 -2.04 -8.74
N TYR A 49 2.55 -0.95 -8.28
CA TYR A 49 1.21 -0.89 -7.71
C TYR A 49 0.35 0.08 -8.50
N HIS A 50 -0.95 -0.21 -8.61
CA HIS A 50 -1.94 0.68 -9.21
C HIS A 50 -3.21 0.65 -8.35
N LEU A 51 -4.01 1.70 -8.37
CA LEU A 51 -5.31 1.68 -7.70
C LEU A 51 -6.20 0.64 -8.39
N ALA A 52 -6.99 -0.10 -7.62
CA ALA A 52 -7.95 -1.00 -8.22
C ALA A 52 -8.95 -0.19 -9.08
N PRO A 53 -9.35 -0.70 -10.26
CA PRO A 53 -10.18 0.06 -11.20
C PRO A 53 -11.54 0.49 -10.66
N ASN A 54 -12.04 -0.20 -9.62
CA ASN A 54 -13.31 0.10 -8.95
C ASN A 54 -13.12 0.73 -7.57
N PHE A 55 -11.91 1.19 -7.24
CA PHE A 55 -11.60 1.77 -5.94
C PHE A 55 -11.34 3.27 -6.07
N THR A 56 -12.08 4.06 -5.29
CA THR A 56 -11.87 5.51 -5.16
C THR A 56 -11.18 5.77 -3.83
N PRO A 57 -9.88 6.13 -3.82
CA PRO A 57 -9.18 6.41 -2.58
C PRO A 57 -9.77 7.63 -1.88
N SER A 58 -9.86 7.58 -0.55
CA SER A 58 -10.26 8.70 0.30
C SER A 58 -9.27 8.84 1.45
N ARG A 59 -9.32 9.98 2.15
CA ARG A 59 -8.46 10.23 3.31
C ARG A 59 -8.68 9.19 4.43
N GLU A 60 -9.90 8.68 4.58
CA GLU A 60 -10.23 7.62 5.54
C GLU A 60 -9.52 6.31 5.20
N HIS A 61 -9.51 5.91 3.93
CA HIS A 61 -8.78 4.72 3.49
C HIS A 61 -7.27 4.84 3.77
N VAL A 62 -6.69 6.01 3.54
CA VAL A 62 -5.27 6.26 3.87
C VAL A 62 -5.03 6.15 5.38
N ASN A 63 -5.89 6.77 6.19
CA ASN A 63 -5.80 6.67 7.65
C ASN A 63 -5.96 5.23 8.13
N GLN A 64 -6.90 4.46 7.58
CA GLN A 64 -7.10 3.04 7.90
C GLN A 64 -5.87 2.21 7.54
N ALA A 65 -5.25 2.43 6.38
CA ALA A 65 -4.04 1.72 6.00
C ALA A 65 -2.87 2.01 6.96
N VAL A 66 -2.71 3.28 7.35
CA VAL A 66 -1.67 3.71 8.30
C VAL A 66 -1.93 3.14 9.71
N LEU A 67 -3.17 3.20 10.19
CA LEU A 67 -3.57 2.67 11.51
C LEU A 67 -3.50 1.14 11.55
N SER A 68 -3.87 0.46 10.48
CA SER A 68 -3.75 -1.00 10.35
C SER A 68 -2.29 -1.43 10.48
N ALA A 69 -1.36 -0.73 9.82
CA ALA A 69 0.07 -0.99 9.98
C ALA A 69 0.60 -0.71 11.40
N ILE A 70 -0.02 0.23 12.15
CA ILE A 70 0.28 0.41 13.58
C ILE A 70 -0.24 -0.79 14.38
N LYS A 71 -1.46 -1.25 14.10
CA LYS A 71 -2.10 -2.36 14.81
C LYS A 71 -1.38 -3.69 14.57
N ILE A 72 -0.86 -3.93 13.36
CA ILE A 72 -0.01 -5.08 13.04
C ILE A 72 1.27 -5.06 13.88
N LYS A 73 1.91 -3.90 14.08
CA LYS A 73 3.08 -3.79 14.98
C LYS A 73 2.75 -4.11 16.45
N VAL A 74 1.53 -3.82 16.91
CA VAL A 74 1.08 -4.14 18.27
C VAL A 74 0.69 -5.61 18.41
N LEU A 75 0.18 -6.24 17.35
CA LEU A 75 -0.21 -7.66 17.33
C LEU A 75 0.96 -8.63 17.09
N LEU A 76 1.99 -8.24 16.33
CA LEU A 76 3.17 -9.07 16.06
C LEU A 76 3.88 -9.60 17.32
N PRO A 77 4.15 -8.78 18.37
CA PRO A 77 4.74 -9.29 19.61
C PRO A 77 3.77 -10.13 20.47
N MET A 78 2.48 -10.22 20.12
CA MET A 78 1.50 -11.08 20.81
C MET A 78 1.26 -12.42 20.10
N LEU A 79 1.92 -12.65 18.96
CA LEU A 79 1.86 -13.90 18.18
C LEU A 79 3.20 -14.66 18.19
N GLU A 80 4.23 -14.13 18.85
CA GLU A 80 5.51 -14.81 19.12
C GLU A 80 5.54 -15.49 20.51
N GLU A 81 4.37 -15.90 21.04
CA GLU A 81 4.26 -16.87 22.15
C GLU A 81 3.65 -18.19 21.67
#